data_AF-A0A3L7UW70-F1
#
_entry.id   AF-A0A3L7UW70-F1
#
_cell.length_a   1.000
_cell.length_b   1.000
_cell.length_c   1.000
_cell.angle_alpha   90.00
_cell.angle_beta   90.00
_cell.angle_gamma   90.00
#
_symmetry.space_group_name_H-M   'P 1'
#
loop_
_entity.id
_entity.type
_entity.pdbx_description
1 polymer ?
#
loop_
_entity_poly.entity_id
_entity_poly.type
_entity_poly.pdbx_seq_one_letter_code
_entity_poly.pdbx_strand_id
1 'polypeptide(L)'
;MVSSVIPEIRKCGNVTVIAFGPQFETLDEFALDKIRDFVLEAAKAADPPKVVIDLSYTNFFGSSFIEILFRVWNRVNGAGG
;
A
#
# COMPACT_ATOMS: atom_id res chain seq x y z
N MET A 1 -9.72 21.84 8.25
CA MET A 1 -10.24 20.61 7.62
C MET A 1 -9.03 19.79 7.24
N VAL A 2 -8.66 18.78 8.03
CA VAL A 2 -7.48 17.94 7.74
C VAL A 2 -7.97 16.87 6.78
N SER A 3 -7.69 17.01 5.50
CA SER A 3 -8.03 15.99 4.50
C SER A 3 -7.30 14.70 4.88
N SER A 4 -8.03 13.63 5.14
CA SER A 4 -7.44 12.30 5.32
C SER A 4 -6.82 11.87 4.01
N VAL A 5 -5.49 11.89 3.94
CA VAL A 5 -4.77 11.53 2.71
C VAL A 5 -4.57 10.02 2.67
N ILE A 6 -5.05 9.40 1.61
CA ILE A 6 -4.91 7.96 1.35
C ILE A 6 -3.97 7.73 0.14
N PRO A 7 -3.32 6.55 0.04
CA PRO A 7 -2.58 6.17 -1.15
C PRO A 7 -3.50 6.09 -2.37
N GLU A 8 -2.94 6.30 -3.54
CA GLU A 8 -3.69 6.19 -4.79
C GLU A 8 -3.63 4.76 -5.31
N ILE A 9 -4.75 4.23 -5.82
CA ILE A 9 -4.80 2.94 -6.50
C ILE A 9 -4.91 3.18 -8.00
N ARG A 10 -4.00 2.59 -8.78
CA ARG A 10 -4.02 2.64 -10.24
C ARG A 10 -3.94 1.23 -10.81
N LYS A 11 -4.64 0.97 -11.92
CA LYS A 11 -4.52 -0.28 -12.67
C LYS A 11 -3.60 -0.07 -13.87
N CYS A 12 -2.44 -0.72 -13.86
CA CYS A 12 -1.44 -0.67 -14.92
C CYS A 12 -1.41 -2.02 -15.63
N GLY A 13 -2.23 -2.16 -16.68
CA GLY A 13 -2.44 -3.43 -17.36
C GLY A 13 -3.07 -4.45 -16.41
N ASN A 14 -2.35 -5.54 -16.14
CA ASN A 14 -2.78 -6.61 -15.23
C ASN A 14 -2.18 -6.49 -13.82
N VAL A 15 -1.68 -5.31 -13.44
CA VAL A 15 -1.08 -5.07 -12.11
C VAL A 15 -1.84 -3.94 -11.41
N THR A 16 -2.15 -4.15 -10.13
CA THR A 16 -2.67 -3.12 -9.23
C THR A 16 -1.49 -2.40 -8.59
N VAL A 17 -1.37 -1.09 -8.82
CA VAL A 17 -0.32 -0.26 -8.23
C VAL A 17 -0.93 0.55 -7.09
N ILE A 18 -0.35 0.42 -5.89
CA ILE A 18 -0.69 1.24 -4.72
C ILE A 18 0.43 2.28 -4.58
N ALA A 19 0.13 3.52 -4.97
CA ALA A 19 1.10 4.59 -5.07
C ALA A 19 1.07 5.52 -3.85
N PHE A 20 2.23 5.65 -3.22
CA PHE A 20 2.47 6.52 -2.08
C PHE A 20 3.04 7.83 -2.60
N GLY A 21 2.16 8.84 -2.72
CA GLY A 21 2.53 10.18 -3.18
C GLY A 21 3.41 10.97 -2.18
N PRO A 22 3.79 12.21 -2.51
CA PRO A 22 4.68 13.06 -1.71
C PRO A 22 4.28 13.24 -0.24
N GLN A 23 2.98 13.16 0.06
CA GLN A 23 2.46 13.20 1.44
C GLN A 23 2.93 12.04 2.32
N PHE A 24 3.49 10.98 1.73
CA PHE A 24 3.97 9.77 2.40
C PHE A 24 5.50 9.69 2.34
N GLU A 25 6.19 10.83 2.37
CA GLU A 25 7.65 10.89 2.46
C GLU A 25 8.18 10.12 3.67
N THR A 26 7.49 10.25 4.79
CA THR A 26 7.73 9.50 6.03
C THR A 26 6.49 8.71 6.41
N LEU A 27 6.61 7.39 6.47
CA LEU A 27 5.56 6.48 6.93
C LEU A 27 5.77 6.13 8.40
N ASP A 28 5.28 7.00 9.29
CA ASP A 28 5.26 6.79 10.74
C ASP A 28 4.00 6.03 11.21
N GLU A 29 3.93 5.69 12.50
CA GLU A 29 2.80 4.93 13.06
C GLU A 29 1.45 5.61 12.84
N PHE A 30 1.38 6.95 12.94
CA PHE A 30 0.15 7.71 12.75
C PHE A 30 -0.34 7.70 11.31
N ALA A 31 0.58 7.78 10.34
CA ALA A 31 0.25 7.64 8.93
C ALA A 31 -0.21 6.21 8.62
N LEU A 32 0.51 5.21 9.15
CA LEU A 32 0.22 3.80 8.93
C LEU A 32 -1.14 3.37 9.47
N ASP A 33 -1.53 3.82 10.67
CA ASP A 33 -2.84 3.54 11.24
C ASP A 33 -4.00 3.98 10.34
N LYS A 34 -3.80 5.07 9.58
CA LYS A 34 -4.84 5.61 8.68
C LYS A 34 -4.95 4.86 7.37
N ILE A 35 -3.85 4.29 6.88
CA ILE A 35 -3.79 3.72 5.53
C ILE A 35 -3.75 2.19 5.53
N ARG A 36 -3.49 1.56 6.68
CA ARG A 36 -3.33 0.11 6.81
C ARG A 36 -4.48 -0.66 6.18
N ASP A 37 -5.70 -0.40 6.62
CA ASP A 37 -6.88 -1.14 6.15
C ASP A 37 -7.13 -0.91 4.66
N PHE A 38 -6.91 0.33 4.20
CA PHE A 38 -7.01 0.68 2.79
C PHE A 38 -6.01 -0.13 1.93
N VAL A 39 -4.74 -0.19 2.33
CA VAL A 39 -3.70 -0.94 1.61
C VAL A 39 -4.01 -2.44 1.59
N LEU A 40 -4.48 -2.99 2.70
CA LEU A 40 -4.83 -4.41 2.81
C LEU A 40 -6.05 -4.79 1.95
N GLU A 41 -7.09 -3.95 1.93
CA GLU A 41 -8.27 -4.18 1.09
C GLU A 41 -7.95 -3.97 -0.39
N ALA A 42 -7.10 -2.99 -0.74
CA ALA A 42 -6.62 -2.79 -2.11
C ALA A 42 -5.86 -4.02 -2.63
N ALA A 43 -4.98 -4.60 -1.81
CA ALA A 43 -4.24 -5.80 -2.16
C ALA A 43 -5.16 -7.02 -2.32
N LYS A 44 -6.17 -7.16 -1.45
CA LYS A 44 -7.17 -8.23 -1.51
C LYS A 44 -8.07 -8.12 -2.74
N ALA A 45 -8.38 -6.90 -3.18
CA ALA A 45 -9.21 -6.63 -4.36
C ALA A 45 -8.45 -6.73 -5.69
N ALA A 46 -7.12 -6.95 -5.67
CA ALA A 46 -6.32 -7.05 -6.88
C ALA A 46 -6.70 -8.28 -7.72
N ASP A 47 -7.15 -8.04 -8.96
CA ASP A 47 -7.47 -9.08 -9.95
C ASP A 47 -6.86 -8.73 -11.33
N PRO A 48 -5.91 -9.52 -11.85
CA PRO A 48 -5.30 -10.69 -11.21
C PRO A 48 -4.51 -10.29 -9.95
N PRO A 49 -4.16 -11.23 -9.05
CA PRO A 49 -3.43 -10.93 -7.82
C PRO A 49 -1.99 -10.57 -8.20
N LYS A 50 -1.78 -9.30 -8.51
CA LYS A 50 -0.49 -8.72 -8.87
C LYS A 50 -0.49 -7.32 -8.32
N VAL A 51 0.37 -7.07 -7.35
CA VAL A 51 0.42 -5.80 -6.64
C VAL A 51 1.83 -5.23 -6.72
N VAL A 52 1.92 -3.92 -7.02
CA VAL A 52 3.13 -3.13 -6.87
C VAL A 52 2.87 -2.06 -5.82
N ILE A 53 3.77 -1.95 -4.86
CA ILE A 53 3.80 -0.86 -3.90
C ILE A 53 4.79 0.18 -4.47
N ASP A 54 4.27 1.30 -4.93
CA ASP A 54 5.10 2.38 -5.47
C ASP A 54 5.46 3.36 -4.33
N LEU A 55 6.74 3.32 -3.95
CA LEU A 55 7.36 4.11 -2.88
C LEU A 55 8.28 5.19 -3.43
N SER A 56 8.10 5.62 -4.68
CA SER A 56 9.00 6.58 -5.34
C SER A 56 9.16 7.92 -4.61
N TYR A 57 8.21 8.29 -3.74
CA TYR A 57 8.29 9.49 -2.89
C TYR A 57 8.57 9.19 -1.41
N THR A 58 8.68 7.92 -1.00
CA THR A 58 8.90 7.54 0.39
C THR A 58 10.39 7.45 0.69
N ASN A 59 10.88 8.33 1.56
CA ASN A 59 12.27 8.37 2.01
C ASN A 59 12.50 7.54 3.28
N PHE A 60 11.45 7.36 4.10
CA PHE A 60 11.55 6.63 5.36
C PHE A 60 10.30 5.79 5.65
N PHE A 61 10.52 4.55 6.04
CA PHE A 61 9.51 3.70 6.68
C PHE A 61 10.16 2.76 7.70
N GLY A 62 9.45 2.49 8.79
CA GLY A 62 9.90 1.61 9.87
C GLY A 62 9.36 0.18 9.77
N SER A 63 9.60 -0.61 10.82
CA SER A 63 9.14 -2.00 10.96
C SER A 63 7.62 -2.16 10.85
N SER A 64 6.85 -1.20 11.36
CA SER A 64 5.39 -1.21 11.28
C SER A 64 4.88 -1.24 9.84
N PHE A 65 5.58 -0.56 8.91
CA PHE A 65 5.23 -0.62 7.50
C PHE A 65 5.64 -1.95 6.87
N ILE A 66 6.81 -2.48 7.26
CA ILE A 66 7.28 -3.80 6.82
C ILE A 66 6.25 -4.88 7.18
N GLU A 67 5.63 -4.81 8.37
CA GLU A 67 4.56 -5.74 8.75
C GLU A 67 3.35 -5.65 7.80
N ILE A 68 2.97 -4.45 7.37
CA ILE A 68 1.89 -4.25 6.40
C ILE A 68 2.28 -4.86 5.05
N LEU A 69 3.51 -4.64 4.58
CA LEU A 69 4.02 -5.25 3.34
C LEU A 69 3.97 -6.79 3.40
N PHE A 70 4.36 -7.40 4.52
CA PHE A 70 4.23 -8.85 4.71
C PHE A 70 2.77 -9.33 4.65
N ARG A 71 1.85 -8.58 5.26
CA ARG A 71 0.41 -8.90 5.23
C ARG A 71 -0.19 -8.75 3.83
N VAL A 72 0.30 -7.80 3.04
CA VAL A 72 -0.05 -7.65 1.61
C VAL A 72 0.48 -8.85 0.83
N TRP A 73 1.77 -9.16 0.96
CA TRP A 73 2.41 -10.27 0.26
C TRP A 73 1.71 -11.61 0.55
N ASN A 74 1.39 -11.90 1.82
CA ASN A 74 0.67 -13.13 2.18
C ASN A 74 -0.69 -13.27 1.50
N ARG A 75 -1.44 -12.16 1.31
CA ARG A 75 -2.75 -12.17 0.65
C ARG A 75 -2.62 -12.44 -0.85
N VAL A 76 -1.70 -11.70 -1.47
CA VAL A 76 -1.39 -11.73 -2.91
C VAL A 76 -0.88 -13.14 -3.26
N ASN A 77 0.16 -13.62 -2.57
CA ASN A 77 0.68 -14.98 -2.73
C ASN A 77 -0.38 -16.08 -2.48
N GLY A 78 -1.24 -15.92 -1.46
CA GLY A 78 -2.34 -16.86 -1.18
C GLY A 78 -3.40 -16.94 -2.28
N ALA A 79 -3.49 -15.93 -3.16
CA ALA A 79 -4.39 -15.90 -4.30
C ALA A 79 -3.75 -16.38 -5.62
N GLY A 80 -2.46 -16.76 -5.61
CA GLY A 80 -1.77 -17.31 -6.78
C GLY A 80 -0.95 -16.30 -7.60
N GLY A 81 -0.62 -15.13 -7.02
CA GLY A 81 0.32 -14.17 -7.62
C GLY A 81 0.61 -13.04 -6.66
#